data_AF-A0AAN7DIR2-F1
#
_entry.id   AF-A0AAN7DIR2-F1
#
_cell.length_a   1.000
_cell.length_b   1.000
_cell.length_c   1.000
_cell.angle_alpha   90.00
_cell.angle_beta   90.00
_cell.angle_gamma   90.00
#
_symmetry.space_group_name_H-M   'P 1'
#
loop_
_entity.id
_entity.type
_entity.pdbx_description
1 polymer ?
#
loop_
_entity_poly.entity_id
_entity_poly.type
_entity_poly.pdbx_seq_one_letter_code
_entity_poly.pdbx_strand_id
1 'polypeptide(L)' 'MIFSIPTLIEYVSSIMKLQVGDVILTGTPKGVGPIHTGDVVTAGLESDQEQHLAAIRFGAITREGGFVNQAPA' A
#
# COMPACT_ATOMS: atom_id res chain seq x y z
N MET A 1 -9.16 -11.22 -1.40
CA MET A 1 -7.81 -11.45 -1.97
C MET A 1 -7.94 -12.53 -3.04
N ILE A 2 -7.37 -12.34 -4.25
CA ILE A 2 -7.52 -13.31 -5.36
C ILE A 2 -6.55 -14.49 -5.22
N PHE A 3 -5.31 -14.22 -4.77
CA PHE A 3 -4.26 -15.21 -4.59
C PHE A 3 -3.86 -15.32 -3.11
N SER A 4 -3.56 -16.52 -2.64
CA SER A 4 -3.10 -16.74 -1.26
C SER A 4 -1.66 -16.24 -1.05
N ILE A 5 -1.26 -16.00 0.20
CA ILE A 5 0.12 -15.61 0.52
C ILE A 5 1.15 -16.64 0.02
N PRO A 6 0.98 -17.97 0.25
CA PRO A 6 1.87 -18.97 -0.33
C PRO A 6 1.98 -18.89 -1.86
N THR A 7 0.86 -18.69 -2.55
CA THR A 7 0.83 -18.55 -4.02
C THR A 7 1.63 -17.35 -4.50
N LEU A 8 1.54 -16.21 -3.80
CA LEU A 8 2.31 -15.01 -4.15
C LEU A 8 3.82 -15.24 -3.95
N ILE A 9 4.22 -15.88 -2.85
CA ILE A 9 5.62 -16.18 -2.57
C ILE A 9 6.20 -17.12 -3.65
N GLU A 10 5.49 -18.20 -3.97
CA GLU A 10 5.87 -19.15 -5.02
C GLU A 10 6.07 -18.44 -6.35
N TYR A 11 5.06 -17.70 -6.81
CA TYR A 11 5.08 -17.03 -8.11
C TYR A 11 6.23 -16.03 -8.23
N VAL A 12 6.39 -15.13 -7.24
CA VAL A 12 7.46 -14.11 -7.26
C VAL A 12 8.83 -14.78 -7.24
N SER A 13 9.02 -15.81 -6.41
CA SER A 13 10.29 -16.53 -6.28
C SER A 13 10.71 -17.27 -7.56
N SER A 14 9.75 -17.61 -8.43
CA SER A 14 10.03 -18.22 -9.74
C SER A 14 10.61 -17.24 -10.77
N ILE A 15 10.38 -15.94 -10.57
CA ILE A 15 10.81 -14.87 -11.48
C ILE A 15 12.09 -14.19 -10.97
N MET A 16 12.17 -13.95 -9.67
CA MET A 16 13.32 -13.32 -9.02
C MET A 16 13.60 -13.94 -7.66
N LYS A 17 14.87 -13.92 -7.23
CA LYS A 17 15.26 -14.46 -5.93
C LYS A 17 14.78 -13.54 -4.80
N LEU A 18 14.00 -14.10 -3.87
CA LEU A 18 13.65 -13.43 -2.62
C LEU A 18 14.79 -13.50 -1.61
N GLN A 19 14.99 -12.42 -0.86
CA GLN A 19 15.98 -12.29 0.19
C GLN A 19 15.33 -11.93 1.53
N VAL A 20 16.07 -12.17 2.61
CA VAL A 20 15.62 -11.78 3.96
C VAL A 20 15.48 -10.26 4.02
N GLY A 21 14.32 -9.80 4.48
CA GLY A 21 13.98 -8.39 4.56
C GLY A 21 13.15 -7.87 3.39
N ASP A 22 12.91 -8.68 2.36
CA ASP A 22 12.04 -8.30 1.25
C ASP A 22 10.59 -8.12 1.72
N VAL A 23 9.93 -7.09 1.18
CA VAL A 23 8.54 -6.75 1.48
C VAL A 23 7.67 -6.97 0.24
N ILE A 24 6.66 -7.83 0.36
CA ILE A 24 5.69 -8.12 -0.70
C ILE A 24 4.38 -7.38 -0.39
N LEU A 25 3.96 -6.49 -1.30
CA LEU A 25 2.65 -5.84 -1.23
C LEU A 25 1.59 -6.72 -1.90
N THR A 26 0.61 -7.20 -1.14
CA THR A 26 -0.35 -8.24 -1.57
C THR A 26 -1.56 -7.70 -2.34
N GLY A 27 -1.55 -6.41 -2.67
CA GLY A 27 -2.63 -5.72 -3.35
C GLY A 27 -3.65 -5.07 -2.41
N THR A 28 -4.51 -4.23 -2.99
CA THR A 28 -5.58 -3.50 -2.28
C THR A 28 -6.95 -4.08 -2.63
N PRO A 29 -7.92 -4.08 -1.70
CA PRO A 29 -9.33 -4.26 -2.03
C PRO A 29 -9.81 -3.17 -3.00
N LYS A 30 -11.03 -3.36 -3.52
CA LYS A 30 -11.76 -2.33 -4.27
C LYS A 30 -12.00 -1.08 -3.42
N GLY A 31 -12.20 0.06 -4.07
CA GLY A 31 -12.51 1.33 -3.40
C GLY A 31 -11.36 2.33 -3.34
N VAL A 32 -10.37 2.21 -4.23
CA VAL A 32 -9.33 3.24 -4.39
C VAL A 32 -9.95 4.57 -4.82
N GLY A 33 -9.40 5.67 -4.32
CA GLY A 33 -9.84 7.02 -4.60
C GLY A 33 -8.68 8.03 -4.52
N PRO A 34 -8.88 9.25 -5.04
CA PRO A 34 -7.87 10.29 -5.01
C PRO A 34 -7.61 10.76 -3.57
N ILE A 35 -6.37 11.19 -3.32
CA ILE A 35 -5.96 11.89 -2.10
C ILE A 35 -5.49 13.29 -2.52
N HIS A 36 -6.00 14.32 -1.87
CA HIS A 36 -5.68 15.71 -2.14
C HIS A 36 -4.88 16.33 -1.00
N THR A 37 -4.24 17.47 -1.29
CA THR A 37 -3.58 18.25 -0.23
C THR A 37 -4.60 18.69 0.81
N GLY A 38 -4.25 18.53 2.08
CA GLY A 38 -5.11 18.83 3.22
C GLY A 38 -5.88 17.63 3.75
N ASP A 39 -5.95 16.52 3.00
CA ASP A 39 -6.61 15.30 3.46
C ASP A 39 -5.84 14.68 4.63
N VAL A 40 -6.57 14.03 5.53
CA VAL A 40 -5.96 13.19 6.57
C VAL A 40 -6.34 11.74 6.34
N VAL A 41 -5.33 10.94 6.03
CA VAL A 41 -5.48 9.51 5.75
C VAL A 41 -5.30 8.74 7.05
N THR A 42 -6.23 7.84 7.33
CA THR A 42 -6.11 6.84 8.40
C THR A 42 -6.22 5.46 7.78
N ALA A 43 -5.30 4.57 8.14
CA ALA A 43 -5.31 3.19 7.68
C ALA A 43 -4.82 2.27 8.82
N GLY A 44 -5.20 1.01 8.77
CA GLY A 44 -4.82 0.04 9.79
C GLY A 44 -4.95 -1.39 9.30
N LEU A 45 -4.46 -2.32 10.11
CA LEU A 45 -4.56 -3.76 9.90
C LEU A 45 -5.28 -4.37 11.10
N GLU A 46 -6.27 -5.20 10.83
CA GLU A 46 -7.07 -5.91 11.81
C GLU A 46 -6.96 -7.41 11.59
N SER A 47 -7.05 -8.17 12.67
CA SER A 47 -7.17 -9.63 12.61
C SER A 47 -8.63 -10.07 12.66
N ASP A 48 -8.88 -11.32 12.29
CA ASP A 48 -10.21 -11.95 12.40
C ASP A 48 -10.75 -12.03 13.84
N GLN A 49 -9.89 -11.82 14.84
CA GLN A 49 -10.26 -11.78 16.27
C GLN A 49 -10.46 -10.34 16.78
N GLU A 50 -10.76 -9.39 15.89
CA GLU A 50 -10.99 -7.97 16.20
C GLU A 50 -9.80 -7.25 16.89
N GLN A 51 -8.60 -7.83 16.82
CA GLN A 51 -7.39 -7.18 17.31
C GLN A 51 -6.85 -6.17 16.28
N HIS A 52 -6.60 -4.93 16.72
CA HIS A 52 -5.90 -3.92 15.92
C HIS A 52 -4.39 -4.19 15.95
N LEU A 53 -3.84 -4.64 14.81
CA LEU A 53 -2.44 -5.04 14.68
C LEU A 53 -1.52 -3.87 14.36
N ALA A 54 -2.02 -2.89 13.60
CA ALA A 54 -1.28 -1.69 13.23
C ALA A 54 -2.23 -0.57 12.85
N ALA A 55 -1.81 0.68 13.07
CA ALA A 55 -2.52 1.86 12.62
C ALA A 55 -1.54 2.94 12.19
N ILE A 56 -1.88 3.66 11.13
CA ILE A 56 -1.17 4.84 10.65
C ILE A 56 -2.17 5.97 10.41
N ARG A 57 -1.75 7.19 10.73
CA ARG A 57 -2.49 8.40 10.42
C ARG A 57 -1.53 9.47 9.96
N PHE A 58 -1.76 10.02 8.78
CA PHE A 58 -0.88 11.03 8.20
C PHE A 58 -1.66 12.06 7.37
N GLY A 59 -1.13 13.29 7.35
CA GLY A 59 -1.66 14.36 6.52
C GLY A 59 -1.05 14.32 5.11
N ALA A 60 -1.88 14.48 4.09
CA ALA A 60 -1.45 14.70 2.73
C ALA A 60 -1.08 16.18 2.54
N ILE A 61 0.16 16.44 2.14
CA ILE A 61 0.68 17.79 1.93
C ILE A 61 1.10 17.96 0.47
N THR A 62 1.10 19.20 -0.01
CA THR A 62 1.72 19.52 -1.30
C THR A 62 3.22 19.25 -1.21
N ARG A 63 3.76 18.53 -2.19
CA ARG A 63 5.20 18.31 -2.31
C ARG A 63 5.90 19.64 -2.59
N GLU A 64 6.83 20.03 -1.72
CA GLU A 64 7.71 21.18 -1.96
C GLU A 64 8.94 20.74 -2.77
N GLY A 65 9.15 21.38 -3.92
CA GLY A 65 10.28 21.10 -4.82
C GLY A 65 10.20 19.78 -5.62
N GLY A 66 11.12 19.63 -6.57
CA GLY A 66 11.18 18.45 -7.45
C GLY A 66 10.25 18.54 -8.66
N PHE A 67 9.75 17.39 -9.12
CA PHE A 67 8.92 17.28 -10.32
C PHE A 67 7.48 17.78 -10.08
N VAL A 68 7.00 18.67 -10.95
CA VAL A 68 5.60 19.10 -11.02
C VAL A 68 4.99 18.47 -12.27
N ASN A 69 3.95 17.66 -12.08
CA ASN A 69 3.22 17.09 -13.20
C ASN A 69 2.40 18.19 -13.88
N GLN A 70 2.87 18.66 -15.04
CA GLN A 70 2.17 19.61 -15.90
C GLN A 70 1.23 18.87 -16.88
N ALA A 71 0.37 17.98 -16.39
CA ALA A 71 -0.65 17.37 -17.23
C ALA A 71 -1.58 18.49 -17.77
N PRO A 72 -1.88 18.54 -19.08
CA PRO A 72 -2.84 19.50 -19.60
C PRO A 72 -4.23 19.24 -18.99
N ALA A 73 -4.92 20.34 -18.69
CA ALA A 73 -6.26 20.36 -18.11
C ALA A 73 -7.30 19.66 -19.01
#